data_AF-A0A4R8UHR8-F1
#
_entry.id   AF-A0A4R8UHR8-F1
#
_cell.length_a   1.000
_cell.length_b   1.000
_cell.length_c   1.000
_cell.angle_alpha   90.00
_cell.angle_beta   90.00
_cell.angle_gamma   90.00
#
_symmetry.space_group_name_H-M   'P 1'
#
loop_
_entity.id
_entity.type
_entity.pdbx_description
1 polymer ?
#
loop_
_entity_poly.entity_id
_entity_poly.type
_entity_poly.pdbx_seq_one_letter_code
_entity_poly.pdbx_strand_id
1 'polypeptide(L)'
;MTQEILAQRLWTAAQKDSDLRTRLRTTYRGRVDVCDALWWRANPLSPTPAGRPDPAAELIDLKAAVYRLHTDPEPLVEFVDPITLRTVYATEAEHQLRTRMREQTQEDAALDAVLTAAESGTEAGFEAGSAADRPAQQAARRRDGGARAGVNAGPDAEGEDTAGAAGAAGAAGRTDGPGVRAEFGLVAGGPWRRRRFAALL
;
A
#
# COMPACT_ATOMS: atom_id res chain seq x y z
N MET A 1 21.59 -1.20 -7.25
CA MET A 1 20.32 -1.92 -7.56
C MET A 1 19.24 -0.86 -7.65
N THR A 2 18.27 -0.93 -8.58
CA THR A 2 17.23 0.13 -8.64
C THR A 2 16.22 -0.06 -7.50
N GLN A 3 15.65 1.04 -7.00
CA GLN A 3 14.71 1.01 -5.86
C GLN A 3 13.45 0.19 -6.17
N GLU A 4 13.02 0.14 -7.44
CA GLU A 4 11.86 -0.63 -7.89
C GLU A 4 12.11 -2.14 -7.73
N ILE A 5 13.32 -2.61 -8.08
CA ILE A 5 13.69 -4.03 -7.92
C ILE A 5 13.75 -4.38 -6.43
N LEU A 6 14.25 -3.48 -5.59
CA LEU A 6 14.29 -3.68 -4.13
C LEU A 6 12.88 -3.72 -3.55
N ALA A 7 12.02 -2.80 -3.95
CA ALA A 7 10.61 -2.77 -3.56
C ALA A 7 9.89 -4.07 -3.95
N GLN A 8 10.08 -4.55 -5.19
CA GLN A 8 9.49 -5.80 -5.66
C GLN A 8 9.97 -7.02 -4.85
N ARG A 9 11.27 -7.09 -4.53
CA ARG A 9 11.83 -8.18 -3.71
C ARG A 9 11.30 -8.14 -2.29
N LEU A 10 11.27 -6.97 -1.65
CA LEU A 10 10.75 -6.80 -0.30
C LEU A 10 9.27 -7.11 -0.22
N TRP A 11 8.48 -6.65 -1.20
CA TRP A 11 7.07 -7.01 -1.32
C TRP A 11 6.91 -8.53 -1.38
N THR A 12 7.61 -9.19 -2.31
CA THR A 12 7.53 -10.66 -2.48
C THR A 12 7.94 -11.42 -1.21
N ALA A 13 8.96 -10.94 -0.49
CA ALA A 13 9.40 -11.52 0.76
C ALA A 13 8.36 -11.32 1.89
N ALA A 14 7.81 -10.12 2.03
CA ALA A 14 6.79 -9.80 3.04
C ALA A 14 5.48 -10.56 2.85
N GLN A 15 5.18 -11.05 1.64
CA GLN A 15 4.05 -11.95 1.41
C GLN A 15 4.26 -13.35 2.00
N LYS A 16 5.52 -13.77 2.21
CA LYS A 16 5.89 -15.10 2.74
C LYS A 16 6.32 -15.06 4.21
N ASP A 17 6.83 -13.92 4.66
CA ASP A 17 7.37 -13.70 6.01
C ASP A 17 6.55 -12.64 6.76
N SER A 18 5.73 -13.12 7.70
CA SER A 18 4.89 -12.26 8.56
C SER A 18 5.68 -11.37 9.50
N ASP A 19 6.87 -11.80 9.93
CA ASP A 19 7.71 -11.06 10.85
C ASP A 19 8.39 -9.90 10.11
N LEU A 20 8.87 -10.15 8.89
CA LEU A 20 9.34 -9.10 7.99
C LEU A 20 8.25 -8.06 7.74
N ARG A 21 7.02 -8.51 7.44
CA ARG A 21 5.89 -7.59 7.26
C ARG A 21 5.63 -6.73 8.49
N THR A 22 5.70 -7.32 9.69
CA THR A 22 5.50 -6.60 10.96
C THR A 22 6.60 -5.57 11.20
N ARG A 23 7.86 -5.92 10.92
CA ARG A 23 9.00 -4.99 10.99
C ARG A 23 8.83 -3.82 10.02
N LEU A 24 8.49 -4.10 8.76
CA LEU A 24 8.25 -3.07 7.74
C LEU A 24 7.12 -2.12 8.16
N ARG A 25 6.00 -2.64 8.69
CA ARG A 25 4.91 -1.82 9.22
C ARG A 25 5.34 -0.96 10.40
N THR A 26 6.21 -1.47 11.27
CA THR A 26 6.68 -0.72 12.45
C THR A 26 7.59 0.44 12.06
N THR A 27 8.39 0.29 11.00
CA THR A 27 9.30 1.32 10.49
C THR A 27 8.59 2.32 9.58
N TYR A 28 7.64 1.86 8.77
CA TYR A 28 6.92 2.72 7.84
C TYR A 28 6.02 3.73 8.59
N ARG A 29 6.10 5.00 8.19
CA ARG A 29 5.35 6.11 8.78
C ARG A 29 4.32 6.73 7.83
N GLY A 30 4.16 6.16 6.64
CA GLY A 30 3.12 6.58 5.71
C GLY A 30 1.73 6.12 6.12
N ARG A 31 0.71 6.63 5.43
CA ARG A 31 -0.70 6.43 5.77
C ARG A 31 -1.30 5.16 5.18
N VAL A 32 -0.74 4.69 4.07
CA VAL A 32 -1.15 3.48 3.37
C VAL A 32 -0.50 2.25 3.99
N ASP A 33 -0.95 1.04 3.61
CA ASP A 33 -0.23 -0.16 4.04
C ASP A 33 1.13 -0.23 3.36
N VAL A 34 2.18 -0.61 4.11
CA VAL A 34 3.54 -0.70 3.57
C VAL A 34 3.64 -1.69 2.41
N CYS A 35 2.84 -2.77 2.40
CA CYS A 35 2.83 -3.71 1.27
C CYS A 35 2.17 -3.10 0.03
N ASP A 36 1.11 -2.30 0.20
CA ASP A 36 0.49 -1.57 -0.92
C ASP A 36 1.48 -0.55 -1.49
N ALA A 37 2.19 0.20 -0.63
CA ALA A 37 3.20 1.17 -1.04
C ALA A 37 4.38 0.52 -1.80
N LEU A 38 4.90 -0.61 -1.30
CA LEU A 38 5.95 -1.37 -1.99
C LEU A 38 5.47 -1.91 -3.34
N TRP A 39 4.21 -2.34 -3.42
CA TRP A 39 3.61 -2.78 -4.67
C TRP A 39 3.56 -1.66 -5.70
N TRP A 40 3.03 -0.48 -5.33
CA TRP A 40 2.93 0.66 -6.25
C TRP A 40 4.29 1.19 -6.70
N ARG A 41 5.31 1.17 -5.81
CA ARG A 41 6.68 1.53 -6.19
C ARG A 41 7.23 0.58 -7.27
N ALA A 42 6.89 -0.70 -7.22
CA ALA A 42 7.30 -1.67 -8.23
C ALA A 42 6.38 -1.72 -9.46
N ASN A 43 5.11 -1.35 -9.31
CA ASN A 43 4.06 -1.43 -10.33
C ASN A 43 3.24 -0.12 -10.36
N PRO A 44 3.80 0.98 -10.89
CA PRO A 44 3.12 2.26 -10.90
C PRO A 44 1.79 2.21 -11.65
N LEU A 45 0.80 2.96 -11.16
CA LEU A 45 -0.54 3.10 -11.74
C LEU A 45 -1.34 1.79 -11.83
N SER A 46 -0.85 0.72 -11.20
CA SER A 46 -1.53 -0.58 -11.19
C SER A 46 -2.24 -0.78 -9.86
N PRO A 47 -3.48 -1.30 -9.85
CA PRO A 47 -4.14 -1.64 -8.61
C PRO A 47 -3.35 -2.72 -7.87
N THR A 48 -3.45 -2.74 -6.55
CA THR A 48 -2.87 -3.81 -5.74
C THR A 48 -3.64 -5.12 -5.97
N PRO A 49 -3.07 -6.29 -5.63
CA PRO A 49 -3.80 -7.56 -5.70
C PRO A 49 -5.06 -7.60 -4.82
N ALA A 50 -5.15 -6.72 -3.81
CA ALA A 50 -6.36 -6.53 -3.00
C ALA A 50 -7.39 -5.58 -3.65
N GLY A 51 -7.14 -5.11 -4.87
CA GLY A 51 -8.00 -4.23 -5.65
C GLY A 51 -7.90 -2.75 -5.28
N ARG A 52 -6.90 -2.33 -4.50
CA ARG A 52 -6.75 -0.91 -4.12
C ARG A 52 -6.12 -0.10 -5.26
N PRO A 53 -6.74 1.02 -5.68
CA PRO A 53 -6.16 1.86 -6.73
C PRO A 53 -4.89 2.56 -6.23
N ASP A 54 -3.98 2.87 -7.15
CA ASP A 54 -2.79 3.67 -6.85
C ASP A 54 -3.19 5.13 -6.56
N PRO A 55 -2.82 5.69 -5.39
CA PRO A 55 -2.82 7.13 -5.10
C PRO A 55 -2.43 8.05 -6.25
N ALA A 56 -1.44 7.64 -7.06
CA ALA A 56 -0.95 8.44 -8.18
C ALA A 56 -1.98 8.57 -9.31
N ALA A 57 -2.96 7.67 -9.42
CA ALA A 57 -4.05 7.78 -10.38
C ALA A 57 -4.96 8.98 -10.04
N GLU A 58 -5.27 9.21 -8.77
CA GLU A 58 -6.08 10.36 -8.32
C GLU A 58 -5.43 11.70 -8.72
N LEU A 59 -4.10 11.77 -8.74
CA LEU A 59 -3.37 12.96 -9.16
C LEU A 59 -3.49 13.25 -10.66
N ILE A 60 -3.65 12.21 -11.48
CA ILE A 60 -3.88 12.39 -12.92
C ILE A 60 -5.25 13.08 -13.11
N ASP A 61 -6.27 12.60 -12.40
CA ASP A 61 -7.62 13.16 -12.46
C ASP A 61 -7.68 14.59 -11.91
N LEU A 62 -7.00 14.86 -10.78
CA LEU A 62 -6.91 16.21 -10.22
C LEU A 62 -6.17 17.18 -11.14
N LYS A 63 -5.07 16.75 -11.77
CA LYS A 63 -4.38 17.57 -12.78
C LYS A 63 -5.28 17.86 -13.98
N ALA A 64 -6.03 16.86 -14.45
CA ALA A 64 -6.98 17.04 -15.54
C ALA A 64 -8.09 18.03 -15.16
N ALA A 65 -8.59 17.99 -13.92
CA ALA A 65 -9.57 18.94 -13.41
C ALA A 65 -9.03 20.38 -13.40
N VAL A 66 -7.82 20.60 -12.85
CA VAL A 66 -7.18 21.92 -12.79
C VAL A 66 -6.96 22.53 -14.16
N TYR A 67 -6.58 21.72 -15.16
CA TYR A 67 -6.32 22.21 -16.52
C TYR A 67 -7.53 22.13 -17.45
N ARG A 68 -8.71 21.75 -16.94
CA ARG A 68 -9.91 21.75 -17.75
C ARG A 68 -10.29 23.18 -18.09
N LEU A 69 -10.57 23.45 -19.37
CA LEU A 69 -11.07 24.76 -19.78
C LEU A 69 -12.53 24.89 -19.33
N HIS A 70 -12.76 25.60 -18.23
CA HIS A 70 -14.11 25.92 -17.77
C HIS A 70 -14.67 27.07 -18.60
N THR A 71 -15.94 26.94 -19.04
CA THR A 71 -16.66 28.03 -19.72
C THR A 71 -17.01 29.15 -18.74
N ASP A 72 -17.24 28.79 -17.47
CA ASP A 72 -17.51 29.72 -16.38
C ASP A 72 -16.32 29.76 -15.41
N PRO A 73 -15.98 30.92 -14.84
CA PRO A 73 -14.91 31.02 -13.87
C PRO A 73 -15.27 30.25 -12.60
N GLU A 74 -14.42 29.29 -12.21
CA GLU A 74 -14.56 28.61 -10.92
C GLU A 74 -14.37 29.60 -9.75
N PRO A 75 -15.12 29.45 -8.64
CA PRO A 75 -14.94 30.29 -7.48
C PRO A 75 -13.56 30.07 -6.88
N LEU A 76 -12.84 31.17 -6.64
CA LEU A 76 -11.59 31.15 -5.88
C LEU A 76 -11.92 31.04 -4.39
N VAL A 77 -11.23 30.15 -3.71
CA VAL A 77 -11.33 29.97 -2.26
C VAL A 77 -10.01 30.40 -1.63
N GLU A 78 -10.13 31.05 -0.47
CA GLU A 78 -8.99 31.49 0.33
C GLU A 78 -8.48 30.33 1.20
N PHE A 79 -7.19 30.02 1.13
CA PHE A 79 -6.55 29.01 1.97
C PHE A 79 -5.24 29.50 2.55
N VAL A 80 -4.89 29.05 3.75
CA VAL A 80 -3.57 29.28 4.34
C VAL A 80 -2.66 28.14 3.94
N ASP A 81 -1.56 28.43 3.24
CA ASP A 81 -0.56 27.43 2.90
C ASP A 81 0.25 27.04 4.16
N PRO A 82 0.25 25.76 4.59
CA PRO A 82 0.94 25.34 5.81
C PRO A 82 2.47 25.51 5.75
N ILE A 83 3.08 25.62 4.56
CA ILE A 83 4.53 25.78 4.41
C ILE A 83 4.92 27.25 4.53
N THR A 84 4.28 28.12 3.75
CA THR A 84 4.64 29.55 3.72
C THR A 84 3.90 30.38 4.76
N LEU A 85 2.85 29.82 5.38
CA LEU A 85 1.90 30.51 6.27
C LEU A 85 1.25 31.74 5.62
N ARG A 86 1.22 31.78 4.28
CA ARG A 86 0.60 32.85 3.51
C ARG A 86 -0.78 32.43 3.05
N THR A 87 -1.68 33.40 3.00
CA THR A 87 -2.96 33.27 2.32
C THR A 87 -2.73 33.15 0.82
N VAL A 88 -3.31 32.11 0.21
CA VAL A 88 -3.31 31.87 -1.24
C VAL A 88 -4.75 31.69 -1.70
N TYR A 89 -5.08 32.32 -2.82
CA TYR A 89 -6.36 32.11 -3.51
C TYR A 89 -6.14 31.07 -4.61
N ALA A 90 -6.93 30.01 -4.57
CA ALA A 90 -6.86 28.91 -5.53
C ALA A 90 -8.27 28.34 -5.76
N THR A 91 -8.50 27.67 -6.88
CA THR A 91 -9.73 26.88 -7.01
C THR A 91 -9.70 25.68 -6.06
N GLU A 92 -10.85 25.07 -5.81
CA GLU A 92 -10.91 23.87 -4.96
C GLU A 92 -10.06 22.72 -5.52
N ALA A 93 -10.11 22.50 -6.85
CA ALA A 93 -9.31 21.47 -7.52
C ALA A 93 -7.80 21.74 -7.36
N GLU A 94 -7.35 22.99 -7.46
CA GLU A 94 -5.96 23.36 -7.24
C GLU A 94 -5.52 23.12 -5.79
N HIS A 95 -6.38 23.45 -4.83
CA HIS A 95 -6.11 23.20 -3.42
C HIS A 95 -5.98 21.70 -3.14
N GLN A 96 -6.92 20.89 -3.63
CA GLN A 96 -6.88 19.43 -3.51
C GLN A 96 -5.62 18.85 -4.16
N LEU A 97 -5.26 19.31 -5.37
CA LEU A 97 -4.04 18.88 -6.06
C LEU A 97 -2.79 19.17 -5.24
N ARG A 98 -2.65 20.38 -4.69
CA ARG A 98 -1.48 20.75 -3.85
C ARG A 98 -1.41 19.90 -2.58
N THR A 99 -2.54 19.68 -1.93
CA THR A 99 -2.60 18.83 -0.74
C THR A 99 -2.20 17.40 -1.08
N ARG A 100 -2.75 16.82 -2.15
CA ARG A 100 -2.44 15.46 -2.56
C ARG A 100 -0.99 15.26 -3.01
N MET A 101 -0.38 16.25 -3.68
CA MET A 101 1.04 16.21 -4.05
C MET A 101 1.96 16.21 -2.82
N ARG A 102 1.65 17.00 -1.79
CA ARG A 102 2.42 17.01 -0.53
C ARG A 102 2.34 15.67 0.17
N GLU A 103 1.15 15.13 0.24
CA GLU A 103 0.89 13.81 0.80
C GLU A 103 1.66 12.70 0.08
N GLN A 104 1.64 12.69 -1.25
CA GLN A 104 2.41 11.72 -2.04
C GLN A 104 3.91 11.87 -1.76
N THR A 105 4.42 13.10 -1.71
CA THR A 105 5.84 13.36 -1.40
C THR A 105 6.23 12.82 -0.02
N GLN A 106 5.36 12.96 0.98
CA GLN A 106 5.58 12.41 2.32
C GLN A 106 5.54 10.87 2.32
N GLU A 107 4.62 10.27 1.58
CA GLU A 107 4.50 8.82 1.43
C GLU A 107 5.71 8.22 0.72
N ASP A 108 6.19 8.86 -0.35
CA ASP A 108 7.40 8.47 -1.08
C ASP A 108 8.64 8.57 -0.20
N ALA A 109 8.81 9.68 0.54
CA ALA A 109 9.93 9.86 1.46
C ALA A 109 9.92 8.82 2.60
N ALA A 110 8.74 8.49 3.14
CA ALA A 110 8.60 7.45 4.15
C ALA A 110 8.95 6.06 3.60
N LEU A 111 8.60 5.78 2.33
CA LEU A 111 8.97 4.53 1.68
C LEU A 111 10.47 4.45 1.38
N ASP A 112 11.07 5.53 0.90
CA ASP A 112 12.50 5.60 0.59
C ASP A 112 13.36 5.40 1.84
N ALA A 113 12.92 5.91 2.99
CA ALA A 113 13.56 5.64 4.27
C ALA A 113 13.53 4.14 4.62
N VAL A 114 12.41 3.45 4.37
CA VAL A 114 12.29 2.00 4.59
C VAL A 114 13.19 1.21 3.62
N LEU A 115 13.22 1.59 2.34
CA LEU A 115 14.06 0.95 1.33
C LEU A 115 15.55 1.12 1.67
N THR A 116 15.96 2.32 2.08
CA THR A 116 17.35 2.62 2.51
C THR A 116 17.73 1.84 3.77
N ALA A 117 16.83 1.73 4.74
CA ALA A 117 17.04 0.94 5.95
C ALA A 117 17.14 -0.57 5.64
N ALA A 118 16.36 -1.07 4.66
CA ALA A 118 16.42 -2.45 4.24
C ALA A 118 17.74 -2.77 3.50
N GLU A 119 18.20 -1.88 2.63
CA GLU A 119 19.48 -2.03 1.91
C GLU A 119 20.68 -2.06 2.88
N SER A 120 20.72 -1.14 3.85
CA SER A 120 21.76 -1.13 4.89
C SER A 120 21.66 -2.32 5.87
N GLY A 121 20.45 -2.76 6.21
CA GLY A 121 20.21 -3.92 7.07
C GLY A 121 20.57 -5.25 6.41
N THR A 122 20.50 -5.36 5.08
CA THR A 122 20.94 -6.57 4.37
C THR A 122 22.44 -6.83 4.44
N GLU A 123 23.27 -5.81 4.71
CA GLU A 123 24.71 -6.01 4.92
C GLU A 123 25.07 -6.45 6.34
N ALA A 124 24.22 -6.18 7.33
CA ALA A 124 24.54 -6.43 8.74
C ALA A 124 23.67 -7.49 9.45
N GLY A 125 22.50 -7.89 8.91
CA GLY A 125 21.43 -8.37 9.78
C GLY A 125 20.50 -9.48 9.30
N PHE A 126 20.69 -10.11 8.13
CA PHE A 126 19.92 -11.32 7.80
C PHE A 126 20.51 -12.61 8.40
N GLU A 127 21.72 -12.56 9.00
CA GLU A 127 22.31 -13.69 9.74
C GLU A 127 21.84 -13.81 11.21
N ALA A 128 21.25 -12.76 11.79
CA ALA A 128 20.90 -12.75 13.23
C ALA A 128 19.62 -13.54 13.57
N GLY A 129 18.80 -13.89 12.57
CA GLY A 129 17.57 -14.66 12.73
C GLY A 129 17.76 -16.16 13.00
N SER A 130 18.98 -16.71 12.85
CA SER A 130 19.27 -18.14 13.12
C SER A 130 19.93 -18.40 14.49
N ALA A 131 20.30 -17.34 15.22
CA ALA A 131 21.00 -17.47 16.50
C ALA A 131 20.06 -17.41 17.72
N ALA A 132 18.92 -16.71 17.62
CA ALA A 132 18.01 -16.52 18.76
C ALA A 132 17.15 -17.76 19.09
N ASP A 133 17.03 -18.74 18.18
CA ASP A 133 16.29 -19.99 18.40
C ASP A 133 17.21 -21.15 18.89
N ARG A 134 18.52 -20.90 18.99
CA ARG A 134 19.51 -21.90 19.41
C ARG A 134 19.67 -22.11 20.93
N PRO A 135 19.39 -21.16 21.86
CA PRO A 135 19.58 -21.42 23.28
C PRO A 135 18.48 -22.31 23.88
N ALA A 136 17.29 -22.38 23.28
CA ALA A 136 16.21 -23.25 23.74
C ALA A 136 16.44 -24.73 23.38
N GLN A 137 16.95 -25.04 22.19
CA GLN A 137 17.27 -26.42 21.80
C GLN A 137 18.55 -26.96 22.47
N GLN A 138 19.51 -26.10 22.83
CA GLN A 138 20.74 -26.54 23.50
C GLN A 138 20.52 -26.85 24.99
N ALA A 139 19.53 -26.21 25.63
CA ALA A 139 19.10 -26.54 27.00
C ALA A 139 18.30 -27.86 27.06
N ALA A 140 17.49 -28.16 26.04
CA ALA A 140 16.76 -29.43 25.96
C ALA A 140 17.69 -30.65 25.81
N ARG A 141 18.75 -30.55 24.98
CA ARG A 141 19.68 -31.67 24.75
C ARG A 141 20.59 -32.02 25.95
N ARG A 142 20.67 -31.16 26.97
CA ARG A 142 21.44 -31.47 28.20
C ARG A 142 20.62 -32.20 29.27
N ARG A 143 19.30 -32.36 29.10
CA ARG A 143 18.45 -33.09 30.06
C ARG A 143 18.22 -34.56 29.72
N ASP A 144 18.47 -35.01 28.49
CA ASP A 144 18.24 -36.42 28.08
C ASP A 144 19.46 -37.34 28.23
N GLY A 145 20.52 -36.87 28.89
CA GLY A 145 21.77 -37.61 29.09
C GLY A 145 21.85 -38.44 30.38
N GLY A 146 20.73 -38.89 30.96
CA GLY A 146 20.81 -39.74 32.15
C GLY A 146 19.47 -40.17 32.75
N ALA A 147 19.05 -41.40 32.42
CA ALA A 147 18.53 -42.41 33.34
C ALA A 147 17.68 -43.44 32.58
N ARG A 148 18.28 -44.61 32.30
CA ARG A 148 17.54 -45.86 32.11
C ARG A 148 17.06 -46.36 33.47
N ALA A 149 15.76 -46.62 33.65
CA ALA A 149 15.18 -47.79 34.36
C ALA A 149 13.66 -47.62 34.67
N GLY A 150 12.87 -48.67 34.37
CA GLY A 150 11.51 -48.95 34.86
C GLY A 150 10.38 -48.39 33.98
N VAL A 151 9.72 -49.12 33.07
CA VAL A 151 8.84 -50.32 33.17
C VAL A 151 7.58 -50.11 34.03
N ASN A 152 6.44 -49.84 33.37
CA ASN A 152 5.11 -50.50 33.49
C ASN A 152 4.09 -49.63 32.71
N ALA A 153 3.50 -50.07 31.59
CA ALA A 153 2.47 -51.10 31.42
C ALA A 153 1.14 -50.75 32.12
N GLY A 154 0.11 -50.44 31.33
CA GLY A 154 -1.27 -50.25 31.79
C GLY A 154 -2.14 -49.49 30.76
N PRO A 155 -3.11 -50.14 30.10
CA PRO A 155 -3.93 -49.58 29.01
C PRO A 155 -5.32 -49.09 29.48
N ASP A 156 -6.11 -48.66 28.50
CA ASP A 156 -7.57 -48.47 28.51
C ASP A 156 -8.12 -47.10 28.96
N ALA A 157 -8.68 -46.36 27.99
CA ALA A 157 -10.05 -45.86 28.06
C ALA A 157 -10.42 -45.21 26.73
N GLU A 158 -11.20 -45.97 25.95
CA GLU A 158 -12.06 -45.49 24.89
C GLU A 158 -13.03 -44.43 25.42
N GLY A 159 -13.41 -43.51 24.53
CA GLY A 159 -14.37 -42.44 24.80
C GLY A 159 -14.81 -41.82 23.48
N GLU A 160 -15.65 -42.56 22.75
CA GLU A 160 -16.61 -42.02 21.80
C GLU A 160 -17.44 -40.91 22.47
N ASP A 161 -17.77 -39.82 21.78
CA ASP A 161 -19.13 -39.67 21.24
C ASP A 161 -19.45 -38.29 20.64
N THR A 162 -20.10 -38.39 19.47
CA THR A 162 -21.21 -37.56 18.96
C THR A 162 -21.03 -36.09 18.54
N ALA A 163 -21.03 -35.91 17.22
CA ALA A 163 -22.10 -35.31 16.42
C ALA A 163 -22.91 -34.10 16.96
N GLY A 164 -22.99 -33.05 16.12
CA GLY A 164 -24.03 -32.02 16.13
C GLY A 164 -23.63 -30.83 15.24
N ALA A 165 -23.95 -30.81 13.94
CA ALA A 165 -25.24 -30.48 13.32
C ALA A 165 -25.45 -28.98 12.99
N ALA A 166 -25.58 -28.74 11.67
CA ALA A 166 -26.55 -27.86 10.99
C ALA A 166 -26.46 -26.32 11.07
N GLY A 167 -26.65 -25.71 9.89
CA GLY A 167 -26.98 -24.28 9.67
C GLY A 167 -26.40 -23.75 8.37
N ALA A 168 -26.88 -24.16 7.18
CA ALA A 168 -28.05 -23.64 6.47
C ALA A 168 -27.92 -22.19 5.93
N ALA A 169 -27.89 -22.11 4.59
CA ALA A 169 -28.64 -21.22 3.69
C ALA A 169 -28.51 -19.68 3.77
N GLY A 170 -28.26 -19.08 2.59
CA GLY A 170 -28.48 -17.67 2.27
C GLY A 170 -27.77 -17.32 0.95
N ALA A 171 -28.26 -17.75 -0.20
CA ALA A 171 -29.31 -17.12 -1.00
C ALA A 171 -28.93 -15.75 -1.61
N ALA A 172 -28.90 -15.75 -2.95
CA ALA A 172 -29.39 -14.72 -3.87
C ALA A 172 -28.83 -13.29 -3.77
N GLY A 173 -28.23 -12.84 -4.89
CA GLY A 173 -27.91 -11.43 -5.12
C GLY A 173 -27.34 -11.16 -6.49
N ARG A 174 -27.95 -11.73 -7.54
CA ARG A 174 -27.69 -11.38 -8.94
C ARG A 174 -28.38 -10.04 -9.21
N THR A 175 -27.61 -9.01 -9.52
CA THR A 175 -28.13 -7.81 -10.19
C THR A 175 -27.33 -7.58 -11.46
N ASP A 176 -27.91 -8.08 -12.55
CA ASP A 176 -27.78 -7.50 -13.88
C ASP A 176 -28.19 -6.03 -13.83
N GLY A 177 -27.37 -5.17 -14.43
CA GLY A 177 -27.65 -3.75 -14.61
C GLY A 177 -26.99 -3.27 -15.92
N PRO A 178 -27.74 -2.59 -16.81
CA PRO A 178 -27.48 -2.58 -18.26
C PRO A 178 -26.35 -1.63 -18.68
N GLY A 179 -25.73 -2.00 -19.80
CA GLY A 179 -24.67 -1.28 -20.46
C GLY A 179 -25.05 0.14 -20.86
N VAL A 180 -24.15 1.07 -20.55
CA VAL A 180 -24.12 2.40 -21.15
C VAL A 180 -23.05 2.37 -22.23
N ARG A 181 -23.54 2.18 -23.46
CA ARG A 181 -22.82 2.41 -24.71
C ARG A 181 -22.52 3.91 -24.83
N ALA A 182 -21.33 4.33 -24.45
CA ALA A 182 -20.84 5.68 -24.74
C ALA A 182 -20.37 5.71 -26.20
N GLU A 183 -21.24 6.22 -27.08
CA GLU A 183 -20.86 6.60 -28.44
C GLU A 183 -19.93 7.83 -28.35
N PHE A 184 -18.64 7.61 -28.58
CA PHE A 184 -17.66 8.67 -28.78
C PHE A 184 -17.89 9.32 -30.15
N GLY A 185 -18.72 10.36 -30.16
CA GLY A 185 -18.79 11.31 -31.25
C GLY A 185 -17.49 12.11 -31.35
N LEU A 186 -16.66 11.78 -32.34
CA LEU A 186 -15.58 12.62 -32.85
C LEU A 186 -16.18 13.91 -33.43
N VAL A 187 -16.14 15.00 -32.67
CA VAL A 187 -16.39 16.35 -33.22
C VAL A 187 -15.05 16.93 -33.68
N ALA A 188 -15.01 17.20 -34.98
CA ALA A 188 -13.87 17.75 -35.71
C ALA A 188 -13.54 19.20 -35.33
N GLY A 189 -12.26 19.52 -35.52
CA GLY A 189 -11.58 20.76 -35.13
C GLY A 189 -12.25 22.09 -35.48
N GLY A 190 -12.13 23.03 -34.55
CA GLY A 190 -12.24 24.47 -34.77
C GLY A 190 -10.88 25.16 -34.55
N PRO A 191 -10.54 26.22 -35.32
CA PRO A 191 -9.21 26.81 -35.35
C PRO A 191 -8.88 27.64 -34.09
N TRP A 192 -7.76 27.32 -33.45
CA TRP A 192 -7.19 28.04 -32.31
C TRP A 192 -6.71 29.43 -32.74
N ARG A 193 -7.44 30.48 -32.34
CA ARG A 193 -6.97 31.87 -32.45
C ARG A 193 -5.86 32.11 -31.43
N ARG A 194 -4.61 32.15 -31.92
CA ARG A 194 -3.43 32.61 -31.17
C ARG A 194 -3.66 34.04 -30.68
N ARG A 195 -3.90 34.24 -29.38
CA ARG A 195 -3.80 35.57 -28.76
C ARG A 195 -2.34 35.79 -28.38
N ARG A 196 -1.74 36.81 -28.99
CA ARG A 196 -0.41 37.33 -28.65
C ARG A 196 -0.50 37.97 -27.27
N PHE A 197 0.27 37.47 -26.30
CA PHE A 197 0.55 38.21 -25.08
C PHE A 197 1.54 39.33 -25.42
N ALA A 198 1.07 40.57 -25.32
CA ALA A 198 1.91 41.75 -25.30
C ALA A 198 2.56 41.85 -23.91
N ALA A 199 3.87 42.05 -23.92
CA ALA A 199 4.67 42.38 -22.75
C ALA A 199 4.19 43.68 -22.10
N LEU A 200 4.15 43.71 -20.77
CA LEU A 200 4.19 44.94 -19.98
C LEU A 200 5.10 44.71 -18.77
N LEU A 201 6.28 45.32 -18.90
CA LEU A 201 7.19 45.92 -17.89
C LEU A 201 7.52 45.11 -16.64
#